data_AF-A0A5S9MH56-F1
#
_entry.id   AF-A0A5S9MH56-F1
#
_cell.length_a   1.000
_cell.length_b   1.000
_cell.length_c   1.000
_cell.angle_alpha   90.00
_cell.angle_beta   90.00
_cell.angle_gamma   90.00
#
_symmetry.space_group_name_H-M   'P 1'
#
loop_
_entity.id
_entity.type
_entity.pdbx_description
1 polymer ?
#
loop_
_entity_poly.entity_id
_entity_poly.type
_entity_poly.pdbx_seq_one_letter_code
_entity_poly.pdbx_strand_id
1 'polypeptide(L)' 'MFFHEWFLAGVISAKILLGIVFIFLTAPVGAHLIGRAAYNTGVKLDKRSVQDDYGGFRNFVIKRKEDSYL' A
#
# COMPACT_ATOMS: atom_id res chain seq x y z
N MET A 1 12.21 -20.46 -7.15
CA MET A 1 12.03 -20.47 -8.62
C MET A 1 13.29 -19.95 -9.33
N PHE A 2 13.70 -18.69 -9.14
CA PHE A 2 14.94 -18.16 -9.78
C PHE A 2 16.21 -18.96 -9.45
N PHE A 3 16.47 -19.26 -8.17
CA PHE A 3 17.66 -20.01 -7.77
C PHE A 3 17.69 -21.46 -8.30
N HIS A 4 16.53 -22.07 -8.53
CA HIS A 4 16.45 -23.40 -9.14
C HIS A 4 17.00 -23.37 -10.57
N GLU A 5 16.51 -22.44 -11.40
CA GLU A 5 16.96 -22.29 -12.80
C GLU A 5 18.44 -21.91 -12.89
N TRP A 6 18.93 -21.08 -11.96
CA TRP A 6 20.32 -20.67 -11.97
C TRP A 6 21.26 -21.82 -11.58
N PHE A 7 20.99 -22.53 -10.47
CA PHE A 7 21.91 -23.57 -9.97
C PHE A 7 21.81 -24.89 -10.74
N LEU A 8 20.61 -25.28 -11.20
CA LEU A 8 20.40 -26.59 -11.83
C LEU A 8 20.44 -26.54 -13.36
N ALA A 9 19.93 -25.46 -13.97
CA ALA A 9 19.95 -25.31 -15.42
C ALA A 9 21.11 -24.42 -15.93
N GLY A 10 21.77 -23.66 -15.05
CA GLY A 10 22.86 -22.75 -15.43
C GLY A 10 22.38 -21.51 -16.21
N VAL A 11 21.07 -21.29 -16.29
CA VAL A 11 20.47 -20.21 -17.10
C VAL A 11 20.03 -19.06 -16.21
N ILE A 12 20.52 -17.86 -16.51
CA ILE A 12 20.05 -16.63 -15.88
C ILE A 12 18.97 -16.00 -16.76
N SER A 13 17.72 -16.04 -16.30
CA SER A 13 16.59 -15.41 -17.01
C SER A 13 16.34 -13.99 -16.50
N ALA A 14 16.68 -13.00 -17.33
CA ALA A 14 16.43 -11.59 -17.05
C ALA A 14 14.94 -11.29 -16.81
N LYS A 15 14.04 -12.03 -17.48
CA LYS A 15 12.58 -11.89 -17.32
C LYS A 15 12.13 -12.23 -15.89
N ILE A 16 12.68 -13.30 -15.31
CA ILE A 16 12.35 -13.72 -13.94
C ILE A 16 12.89 -12.69 -12.94
N LEU A 17 14.14 -12.25 -13.12
CA LEU A 17 14.74 -11.25 -12.24
C LEU A 17 13.97 -9.92 -12.29
N LEU A 18 13.60 -9.46 -13.49
CA LEU A 18 12.81 -8.24 -13.66
C LEU A 18 11.43 -8.37 -13.01
N GLY A 19 10.76 -9.51 -13.15
CA GLY A 19 9.48 -9.77 -12.49
C GLY A 19 9.58 -9.71 -10.97
N ILE A 20 10.65 -10.27 -10.40
CA ILE A 20 10.91 -10.22 -8.95
C ILE A 20 11.06 -8.76 -8.51
N VAL A 21 11.97 -8.01 -9.13
CA VAL A 21 12.21 -6.58 -8.81
C VAL A 21 10.93 -5.77 -8.96
N PHE A 22 10.17 -6.00 -10.03
CA PHE A 22 8.92 -5.32 -10.29
C PHE A 22 7.89 -5.54 -9.20
N ILE A 23 7.70 -6.79 -8.73
CA ILE A 23 6.78 -7.10 -7.64
C ILE A 23 7.23 -6.43 -6.34
N PHE A 24 8.52 -6.53 -6.01
CA PHE A 24 9.05 -5.89 -4.79
C PHE A 24 8.92 -4.37 -4.80
N LEU A 25 8.93 -3.73 -5.96
CA LEU A 25 8.70 -2.30 -6.08
C LEU A 25 7.21 -1.96 -6.01
N THR A 26 6.38 -2.67 -6.77
CA THR A 26 4.96 -2.33 -6.95
C THR A 26 4.07 -2.76 -5.81
N ALA A 27 4.32 -3.92 -5.19
CA ALA A 27 3.53 -4.43 -4.08
C ALA A 27 3.49 -3.50 -2.85
N PRO A 28 4.61 -2.98 -2.31
CA PRO A 28 4.57 -2.09 -1.15
C PRO A 28 3.93 -0.74 -1.47
N VAL A 29 4.16 -0.20 -2.69
CA VAL A 29 3.53 1.05 -3.12
C VAL A 29 2.02 0.87 -3.24
N GLY A 30 1.56 -0.22 -3.85
CA GLY A 30 0.15 -0.57 -3.94
C GLY A 30 -0.49 -0.73 -2.56
N ALA A 31 0.15 -1.48 -1.67
CA ALA A 31 -0.32 -1.67 -0.30
C ALA A 31 -0.45 -0.34 0.47
N HIS A 32 0.55 0.55 0.33
CA HIS A 32 0.52 1.86 0.96
C HIS A 32 -0.63 2.75 0.43
N LEU A 33 -0.84 2.76 -0.88
CA LEU A 33 -1.94 3.51 -1.50
C LEU A 33 -3.31 2.99 -1.08
N ILE A 34 -3.48 1.66 -1.01
CA ILE A 34 -4.72 1.04 -0.52
C ILE A 34 -4.98 1.43 0.94
N GLY A 35 -3.95 1.36 1.80
CA GLY A 35 -4.07 1.77 3.20
C GLY A 35 -4.46 3.24 3.35
N ARG A 36 -3.82 4.13 2.58
CA ARG A 36 -4.16 5.57 2.55
C ARG A 36 -5.58 5.82 2.04
N ALA A 37 -6.01 5.09 1.02
CA ALA A 37 -7.36 5.20 0.48
C ALA A 37 -8.41 4.75 1.51
N ALA A 38 -8.20 3.60 2.16
CA ALA A 38 -9.09 3.10 3.20
C ALA A 38 -9.24 4.08 4.38
N TYR A 39 -8.14 4.68 4.82
CA TYR A 39 -8.16 5.69 5.87
C TYR A 39 -8.96 6.94 5.46
N ASN A 40 -8.74 7.42 4.23
CA ASN A 40 -9.41 8.62 3.71
C ASN A 40 -10.90 8.40 3.41
N THR A 41 -11.32 7.18 3.10
CA THR A 41 -12.75 6.83 2.91
C THR A 41 -13.50 6.62 4.23
N GLY A 42 -12.81 6.71 5.38
CA GLY A 42 -13.42 6.64 6.69
C GLY A 42 -13.57 5.23 7.26
N VAL A 43 -12.81 4.26 6.75
CA VAL A 43 -12.70 2.94 7.37
C VAL A 43 -12.16 3.12 8.80
N LYS A 44 -12.86 2.55 9.78
CA LYS A 44 -12.48 2.67 11.20
C LYS A 44 -11.18 1.91 11.45
N LEU A 45 -10.25 2.54 12.18
CA LEU A 45 -9.06 1.86 12.73
C LEU A 45 -9.48 0.74 13.69
N ASP A 46 -8.61 -0.25 13.86
CA ASP A 46 -8.80 -1.32 14.85
C ASP A 46 -8.93 -0.70 16.25
N LYS A 47 -9.80 -1.26 17.10
CA LYS A 47 -10.04 -0.78 18.48
C LYS A 47 -8.78 -0.83 19.34
N ARG A 48 -7.78 -1.63 18.96
CA ARG A 48 -6.47 -1.73 19.62
C ARG A 48 -5.49 -0.62 19.21
N SER A 49 -5.84 0.20 18.20
CA SER A 49 -5.01 1.32 17.79
C SER A 49 -4.97 2.38 18.87
N VAL A 50 -3.79 2.67 19.41
CA VAL A 50 -3.59 3.63 20.50
C VAL A 50 -3.36 5.06 19.96
N GLN A 51 -2.91 5.19 18.72
CA GLN A 51 -2.52 6.47 18.11
C GLN A 51 -3.13 6.65 16.72
N ASP A 52 -3.63 7.85 16.45
CA ASP A 52 -4.15 8.29 15.16
C ASP A 52 -3.79 9.77 14.93
N ASP A 53 -2.59 10.03 14.42
CA ASP A 53 -2.09 11.38 14.21
C ASP A 53 -2.82 12.11 13.06
N TYR A 54 -3.38 11.36 12.11
CA TYR A 54 -4.08 11.91 10.95
C TYR A 54 -5.55 12.22 11.22
N GLY A 55 -6.10 11.75 12.35
CA GLY A 55 -7.53 11.78 12.64
C GLY A 55 -8.10 13.18 12.68
N GLY A 56 -7.38 14.11 13.32
CA GLY A 56 -7.79 15.51 13.44
C GLY A 56 -7.92 16.20 12.08
N PHE A 57 -6.89 16.09 11.23
CA PHE A 57 -6.90 16.68 9.90
C PHE A 57 -7.96 16.04 9.00
N ARG A 58 -8.09 14.70 9.04
CA ARG A 58 -9.12 13.97 8.27
C ARG A 58 -10.52 14.46 8.63
N ASN A 59 -10.83 14.55 9.92
CA ASN A 59 -12.13 15.00 10.39
C ASN A 59 -12.40 16.46 10.03
N PHE A 60 -11.37 17.32 10.08
CA PHE A 60 -11.47 18.70 9.62
C PHE A 60 -11.80 18.80 8.12
N VAL A 61 -11.12 18.01 7.28
CA VAL A 61 -11.38 17.98 5.83
C VAL A 61 -12.78 17.45 5.53
N ILE A 62 -13.23 16.37 6.21
CA ILE A 62 -14.58 15.82 6.04
C ILE A 62 -15.64 16.87 6.43
N LYS A 63 -15.49 17.49 7.61
CA LYS A 63 -16.40 18.53 8.08
C LYS A 63 -16.48 19.70 7.10
N ARG A 64 -15.34 20.21 6.63
CA ARG A 64 -15.31 21.31 5.66
C ARG A 64 -15.92 20.91 4.30
N LYS A 65 -15.87 19.63 3.95
CA LYS A 65 -16.54 19.11 2.75
C LYS A 65 -18.07 19.12 2.96
N GLU A 66 -18.53 18.62 4.10
CA GLU A 66 -19.95 18.64 4.51
C GLU A 66 -20.53 20.06 4.51
N ASP A 67 -19.82 21.00 5.17
CA ASP A 67 -20.20 22.41 5.29
C ASP A 67 -20.25 23.12 3.91
N SER A 68 -19.54 22.61 2.90
CA SER A 68 -19.54 23.16 1.53
C SER A 68 -20.71 22.67 0.67
N TYR A 69 -21.44 21.64 1.10
CA TYR A 69 -22.62 21.11 0.40
C TYR A 69 -23.94 21.67 0.96
N LEU A 70 -23.87 22.44 2.05
CA LEU A 70 -24.96 23.20 2.65
C LEU A 70 -24.96 24.63 2.11
#